data_AF-A0A0A2HS07-F1
#
_entry.id   AF-A0A0A2HS07-F1
#
_cell.length_a   1.000
_cell.length_b   1.000
_cell.length_c   1.000
_cell.angle_alpha   90.00
_cell.angle_beta   90.00
_cell.angle_gamma   90.00
#
_symmetry.space_group_name_H-M   'P 1'
#
loop_
_entity.id
_entity.type
_entity.pdbx_description
1 polymer ?
#
loop_
_entity_poly.entity_id
_entity_poly.type
_entity_poly.pdbx_seq_one_letter_code
_entity_poly.pdbx_strand_id
1 'polypeptide(L)' 'MKELPIEIRKSIPEISMAGHVYSEIPARRMIMINNKIVREGERVGDQLKLLRITWDGVILRHVSTDFQIKL' A
#
# COMPACT_ATOMS: atom_id res chain seq x y z
N MET A 1 7.29 -12.76 2.03
CA MET A 1 7.20 -11.43 2.70
C MET A 1 6.57 -11.63 4.06
N LYS A 2 7.02 -10.90 5.09
CA LYS A 2 6.50 -11.04 6.46
C LYS A 2 5.29 -10.13 6.63
N GLU A 3 4.28 -10.60 7.35
CA GLU A 3 3.22 -9.73 7.85
C GLU A 3 3.81 -8.75 8.87
N LEU A 4 3.31 -7.52 8.86
CA LEU A 4 3.85 -6.47 9.72
C LEU A 4 3.54 -6.78 11.20
N PRO A 5 4.51 -6.64 12.12
CA PRO A 5 4.27 -6.76 13.56
C PRO A 5 3.09 -5.89 14.01
N ILE A 6 2.28 -6.40 14.94
CA ILE A 6 1.05 -5.74 15.40
C ILE A 6 1.29 -4.32 15.91
N GLU A 7 2.46 -4.08 16.51
CA GLU A 7 2.88 -2.79 17.06
C GLU A 7 3.07 -1.73 15.97
N ILE A 8 3.66 -2.11 14.83
CA ILE A 8 3.83 -1.21 13.68
C ILE A 8 2.50 -1.05 12.92
N ARG A 9 1.65 -2.10 12.87
CA ARG A 9 0.29 -1.97 12.33
C ARG A 9 -0.52 -0.91 13.09
N LYS A 10 -0.35 -0.82 14.41
CA LYS A 10 -1.00 0.20 15.25
C LYS A 10 -0.41 1.61 15.07
N SER A 11 0.84 1.74 14.63
CA SER A 11 1.44 3.06 14.36
C SER A 11 1.07 3.63 12.99
N ILE A 12 0.61 2.78 12.07
CA ILE A 12 0.13 3.23 10.77
C ILE A 12 -1.24 3.88 10.99
N PRO A 13 -1.46 5.12 10.54
CA PRO A 13 -2.76 5.77 10.64
C PRO A 13 -3.83 4.93 9.94
N GLU A 14 -5.08 5.06 10.38
CA GLU A 14 -6.19 4.35 9.76
C GLU A 14 -6.27 4.72 8.27
N ILE A 15 -6.05 3.73 7.40
CA ILE A 15 -6.08 3.89 5.94
C ILE A 15 -7.24 3.07 5.38
N SER A 16 -8.10 3.71 4.60
CA SER A 16 -9.15 3.02 3.85
C SER A 16 -8.62 2.66 2.47
N MET A 17 -8.83 1.40 2.06
CA MET A 17 -8.44 0.92 0.74
C MET A 17 -9.67 0.47 -0.04
N ALA A 18 -9.77 0.90 -1.30
CA ALA A 18 -10.84 0.52 -2.20
C ALA A 18 -10.34 0.50 -3.65
N GLY A 19 -11.14 -0.05 -4.57
CA GLY A 19 -10.85 0.04 -6.01
C GLY A 19 -9.46 -0.48 -6.41
N HIS A 20 -9.07 -1.66 -5.89
CA HIS A 20 -7.82 -2.31 -6.27
C HIS A 20 -7.90 -2.79 -7.72
N VAL A 21 -7.00 -2.28 -8.56
CA VAL A 21 -6.90 -2.63 -9.98
C VAL A 21 -5.49 -3.14 -10.24
N TYR A 22 -5.41 -4.44 -10.52
CA TYR A 22 -4.17 -5.09 -10.93
C TYR A 22 -4.09 -5.23 -12.46
N SER A 23 -2.86 -5.13 -12.99
CA SER A 23 -2.50 -5.38 -14.38
C SER A 23 -1.07 -5.91 -14.43
N GLU A 24 -0.70 -6.67 -15.45
CA GLU A 24 0.70 -7.02 -15.67
C GLU A 24 1.55 -5.79 -16.05
N ILE A 25 0.95 -4.73 -16.58
CA ILE A 25 1.61 -3.45 -16.88
C ILE A 25 1.58 -2.57 -15.61
N PRO A 26 2.73 -2.30 -14.94
CA PRO A 26 2.75 -1.60 -13.65
C PRO A 26 2.11 -0.21 -13.69
N ALA A 27 2.28 0.53 -14.80
CA ALA A 27 1.71 1.86 -14.98
C ALA A 27 0.16 1.88 -15.05
N ARG A 28 -0.47 0.72 -15.28
CA ARG A 28 -1.93 0.56 -15.30
C ARG A 28 -2.51 0.12 -13.96
N ARG A 29 -1.67 -0.16 -12.97
CA ARG A 29 -2.13 -0.52 -11.63
C ARG A 29 -2.52 0.74 -10.88
N MET A 30 -3.60 0.65 -10.12
CA MET A 30 -4.00 1.70 -9.20
C MET A 30 -4.76 1.11 -8.02
N ILE A 31 -4.79 1.87 -6.93
CA ILE A 31 -5.63 1.59 -5.78
C ILE A 31 -6.13 2.91 -5.24
N MET A 32 -7.34 2.92 -4.66
CA MET A 32 -7.83 4.06 -3.92
C MET A 32 -7.40 3.94 -2.46
N ILE A 33 -6.65 4.91 -1.95
CA ILE A 33 -6.30 5.02 -0.53
C ILE A 33 -6.78 6.37 -0.02
N ASN A 34 -7.56 6.37 1.08
CA ASN A 34 -8.14 7.58 1.66
C ASN A 34 -8.85 8.45 0.60
N ASN A 35 -9.70 7.81 -0.20
CA ASN A 35 -10.49 8.42 -1.28
C ASN A 35 -9.66 9.08 -2.41
N LYS A 36 -8.36 8.75 -2.53
CA LYS A 36 -7.49 9.24 -3.60
C LYS A 36 -6.94 8.07 -4.40
N ILE A 37 -6.84 8.24 -5.72
CA ILE A 37 -6.14 7.28 -6.58
C ILE A 37 -4.64 7.39 -6.29
N VAL A 38 -4.03 6.26 -5.95
CA VAL A 38 -2.60 6.14 -5.66
C VAL A 38 -1.97 5.12 -6.61
N ARG A 39 -0.76 5.42 -7.09
CA ARG A 39 0.05 4.53 -7.95
C ARG A 39 1.34 4.10 -7.29
N GLU A 40 1.95 3.04 -7.83
CA GLU A 40 3.26 2.56 -7.39
C GLU A 40 4.29 3.70 -7.41
N GLY A 41 5.01 3.88 -6.31
CA GLY A 41 5.98 4.96 -6.12
C GLY A 41 5.44 6.19 -5.39
N GLU A 42 4.12 6.35 -5.25
CA GLU A 42 3.52 7.51 -4.60
C GLU A 42 3.52 7.41 -3.06
N ARG A 43 3.56 8.57 -2.40
CA ARG A 43 3.46 8.68 -0.94
C ARG A 43 2.00 8.70 -0.50
N VAL A 44 1.71 7.98 0.57
CA VAL A 44 0.41 7.91 1.24
C VAL A 44 0.56 8.59 2.60
N GLY A 45 0.60 9.92 2.60
CA GLY A 45 0.98 10.69 3.80
C GLY A 45 2.50 10.71 4.03
N ASP A 46 2.91 11.11 5.23
CA ASP A 46 4.31 11.50 5.48
C ASP A 46 5.27 10.31 5.64
N GLN A 47 4.81 9.22 6.24
CA GLN A 47 5.67 8.08 6.61
C GLN A 47 5.39 6.80 5.82
N LEU A 48 4.41 6.82 4.92
CA LEU A 48 3.97 5.63 4.19
C LEU A 48 4.11 5.85 2.68
N LYS A 49 4.65 4.86 1.97
CA LYS A 49 4.83 4.87 0.52
C LYS A 49 4.27 3.60 -0.10
N LEU A 50 3.54 3.75 -1.21
CA LEU A 50 3.15 2.62 -2.04
C LEU A 50 4.32 2.17 -2.89
N LEU A 51 4.84 0.97 -2.63
CA LEU A 51 5.95 0.42 -3.40
C LEU A 51 5.46 -0.39 -4.60
N ARG A 52 4.42 -1.20 -4.41
CA ARG A 52 3.89 -2.07 -5.44
C ARG A 52 2.42 -2.40 -5.18
N ILE A 53 1.66 -2.54 -6.25
CA ILE A 53 0.32 -3.14 -6.23
C ILE A 53 0.49 -4.58 -6.74
N THR A 54 0.24 -5.55 -5.88
CA THR A 54 0.30 -6.98 -6.21
C THR A 54 -1.06 -7.47 -6.66
N TRP A 55 -1.12 -8.69 -7.19
CA TRP A 55 -2.38 -9.28 -7.64
C TRP A 55 -3.36 -9.51 -6.48
N ASP A 56 -2.86 -9.69 -5.25
CA ASP A 56 -3.62 -9.98 -4.03
C ASP A 56 -3.59 -8.85 -3.00
N GLY A 57 -3.06 -7.67 -3.35
CA GLY A 57 -2.94 -6.58 -2.39
C GLY A 57 -1.91 -5.51 -2.76
N VAL A 58 -1.19 -5.02 -1.75
CA VAL A 58 -0.19 -3.96 -1.88
C VAL A 58 1.03 -4.21 -1.01
N ILE A 59 2.18 -3.72 -1.48
CA ILE A 59 3.43 -3.63 -0.70
C ILE A 59 3.66 -2.16 -0.38
N LEU A 60 3.78 -1.86 0.91
CA LEU A 60 3.99 -0.52 1.45
C LEU A 60 5.33 -0.45 2.18
N ARG A 61 5.90 0.75 2.25
CA ARG A 61 7.02 1.08 3.14
C ARG A 61 6.56 2.06 4.20
N HIS A 62 6.70 1.69 5.47
CA HIS A 62 6.56 2.61 6.59
C HIS A 62 7.96 2.94 7.15
N VAL A 63 8.41 4.19 6.98
CA VAL A 63 9.75 4.67 7.34
C VAL A 63 10.88 3.86 6.67
N SER A 64 11.27 2.73 7.26
CA SER A 64 12.32 1.81 6.77
C SER A 64 11.86 0.36 6.64
N THR A 65 10.58 0.08 6.90
CA THR A 65 10.04 -1.28 6.98
C THR A 65 9.06 -1.54 5.84
N ASP A 66 9.34 -2.56 5.03
CA ASP A 66 8.46 -3.01 3.96
C ASP A 66 7.52 -4.10 4.46
N PHE A 67 6.25 -4.02 4.06
CA PHE A 67 5.23 -4.99 4.43
C PHE A 67 4.15 -5.12 3.37
N GLN A 68 3.47 -6.26 3.39
CA GLN A 68 2.34 -6.54 2.52
C GLN A 68 1.03 -6.40 3.30
N ILE A 69 0.04 -5.78 2.66
CA ILE A 69 -1.37 -5.86 3.05
C ILE A 69 -2.07 -6.65 1.96
N LYS A 70 -2.75 -7.73 2.34
CA LYS A 70 -3.67 -8.46 1.47
C LYS A 70 -5.04 -7.80 1.48
N LEU A 71 -5.71 -7.78 0.33
CA LEU A 71 -7.03 -7.18 0.13
C LEU A 71 -8.10 -8.24 -0.11
#